data_AF-A0A1Y2HA85-F1
#
_entry.id   AF-A0A1Y2HA85-F1
#
_cell.length_a   1.000
_cell.length_b   1.000
_cell.length_c   1.000
_cell.angle_alpha   90.00
_cell.angle_beta   90.00
_cell.angle_gamma   90.00
#
_symmetry.space_group_name_H-M   'P 1'
#
loop_
_entity.id
_entity.type
_entity.pdbx_description
1 polymer ?
#
loop_
_entity_poly.entity_id
_entity_poly.type
_entity_poly.pdbx_seq_one_letter_code
_entity_poly.pdbx_strand_id
1 'polypeptide(L)'
;MSSEAIGVQFTASRDGRKAMLRIVESFRKMTYGASVNSTADYQSGYSLLAMHYKEMVESILPVINTMDSGDHESSPHYRAFNRVIINASRTDYVPTTLSAIELANTVVQTSALALNYKTPGSLTAQVVASVPEFRFLVDNLFILMEASKELPKTGIRVYHALVDSVEAYLYIGMVISFVILLAIVAAIYLRVTKAYFLREAKVHNLLLSVPKRMAATLVTETEEEIETFREVAQSDDGQELDLSLVDHRETVGMAGLEDNAVAVTLTYGASGNTSGSKHGTANIANGWSKSPRRAKFFIPVFACVILISIMIGTLFSVTFNALDVDNDMDHFLLVADLRFHARALRMCGREQFSTDHMVPTPLLIQYFRASLLESEAILDKVLDERNGLAHRIPQLMVVPRNCTRPNVCLSVSDDAPSIGFTSEIASAPFITEYRRMIDMGSHLVQHFLDNDARTTIRAKPDAYNLWLLVEAVCEDLVARCSELEKAIQNNLLTQLASAKSWILVAFILLILVSITSFGLFLYYGTSKLQRESEALVLLLHMIPAGMLKDKDMAELARFMESAGLTLLI
;
A
#
# COMPACT_ATOMS: atom_id res chain seq x y z
N MET A 1 13.26 10.36 -9.15
CA MET A 1 12.31 11.39 -8.68
C MET A 1 12.02 11.13 -7.21
N SER A 2 11.91 12.15 -6.35
CA SER A 2 11.50 11.97 -4.96
C SER A 2 9.98 11.70 -4.88
N SER A 3 9.52 10.97 -3.85
CA SER A 3 8.08 10.68 -3.65
C SER A 3 7.23 11.94 -3.52
N GLU A 4 7.79 13.01 -2.96
CA GLU A 4 7.15 14.32 -2.86
C GLU A 4 6.86 14.95 -4.22
N ALA A 5 7.78 14.81 -5.20
CA ALA A 5 7.59 15.36 -6.54
C ALA A 5 6.39 14.74 -7.26
N ILE A 6 6.05 13.49 -6.94
CA ILE A 6 5.00 12.71 -7.62
C ILE A 6 3.64 13.02 -7.03
N GLY A 7 3.55 13.16 -5.70
CA GLY A 7 2.36 13.71 -5.05
C GLY A 7 2.03 15.11 -5.57
N VAL A 8 3.06 15.94 -5.80
CA VAL A 8 2.92 17.26 -6.43
C VAL A 8 2.44 17.15 -7.88
N GLN A 9 2.99 16.24 -8.68
CA GLN A 9 2.60 16.01 -10.07
C GLN A 9 1.15 15.53 -10.23
N PHE A 10 0.73 14.52 -9.45
CA PHE A 10 -0.65 14.06 -9.45
C PHE A 10 -1.62 15.14 -8.96
N THR A 11 -1.25 15.88 -7.91
CA THR A 11 -2.05 17.00 -7.41
C THR A 11 -2.19 18.09 -8.48
N ALA A 12 -1.09 18.45 -9.15
CA ALA A 12 -1.08 19.45 -10.20
C ALA A 12 -1.90 19.01 -11.43
N SER A 13 -1.81 17.75 -11.88
CA SER A 13 -2.59 17.28 -13.02
C SER A 13 -4.09 17.26 -12.73
N ARG A 14 -4.47 16.84 -11.51
CA ARG A 14 -5.84 16.90 -11.00
C ARG A 14 -6.35 18.33 -10.91
N ASP A 15 -5.60 19.20 -10.27
CA ASP A 15 -6.00 20.59 -10.06
C ASP A 15 -5.96 21.37 -11.39
N GLY A 16 -5.14 20.93 -12.35
CA GLY A 16 -5.15 21.39 -13.75
C GLY A 16 -6.47 21.17 -14.46
N ARG A 17 -7.08 19.97 -14.34
CA ARG A 17 -8.46 19.75 -14.84
C ARG A 17 -9.45 20.73 -14.22
N LYS A 18 -9.38 20.94 -12.89
CA LYS A 18 -10.29 21.84 -12.17
C LYS A 18 -10.12 23.28 -12.62
N ALA A 19 -8.88 23.74 -12.71
CA ALA A 19 -8.50 25.11 -13.08
C ALA A 19 -8.85 25.39 -14.54
N MET A 20 -8.50 24.49 -15.47
CA MET A 20 -8.84 24.60 -16.89
C MET A 20 -10.36 24.77 -17.10
N LEU A 21 -11.18 23.92 -16.47
CA LEU A 21 -12.63 24.03 -16.57
C LEU A 21 -13.17 25.31 -15.92
N ARG A 22 -12.64 25.70 -14.75
CA ARG A 22 -13.06 26.94 -14.07
C ARG A 22 -12.70 28.18 -14.87
N ILE A 23 -11.55 28.16 -15.55
CA ILE A 23 -11.13 29.22 -16.45
C ILE A 23 -12.11 29.35 -17.61
N VAL A 24 -12.39 28.24 -18.31
CA VAL A 24 -13.38 28.20 -19.41
C VAL A 24 -14.73 28.69 -18.91
N GLU A 25 -15.17 28.22 -17.75
CA GLU A 25 -16.44 28.64 -17.15
C GLU A 25 -16.49 30.13 -16.82
N SER A 26 -15.42 30.66 -16.24
CA SER A 26 -15.33 32.06 -15.81
C SER A 26 -15.31 32.98 -17.03
N PHE A 27 -14.58 32.59 -18.08
CA PHE A 27 -14.63 33.26 -19.38
C PHE A 27 -16.05 33.27 -19.96
N ARG A 28 -16.73 32.13 -19.97
CA ARG A 28 -18.12 32.05 -20.44
C ARG A 28 -19.08 32.87 -19.58
N LYS A 29 -18.90 32.89 -18.25
CA LYS A 29 -19.67 33.73 -17.34
C LYS A 29 -19.48 35.23 -17.63
N MET A 30 -18.26 35.67 -17.97
CA MET A 30 -18.02 37.04 -18.43
C MET A 30 -18.78 37.34 -19.72
N THR A 31 -18.70 36.46 -20.73
CA THR A 31 -19.42 36.65 -22.00
C THR A 31 -20.93 36.70 -21.81
N TYR A 32 -21.47 35.81 -20.95
CA TYR A 32 -22.88 35.80 -20.59
C TYR A 32 -23.28 37.09 -19.87
N GLY A 33 -22.53 37.51 -18.84
CA GLY A 33 -22.80 38.74 -18.11
C GLY A 33 -22.80 39.97 -19.02
N ALA A 34 -21.91 40.01 -20.01
CA ALA A 34 -21.90 41.05 -21.03
C ALA A 34 -23.15 40.99 -21.94
N SER A 35 -23.60 39.79 -22.31
CA SER A 35 -24.74 39.61 -23.19
C SER A 35 -26.08 39.96 -22.55
N VAL A 36 -26.23 39.71 -21.23
CA VAL A 36 -27.43 40.05 -20.46
C VAL A 36 -27.33 41.41 -19.74
N ASN A 37 -26.26 42.18 -19.96
CA ASN A 37 -25.96 43.44 -19.28
C ASN A 37 -25.95 43.33 -17.73
N SER A 38 -25.57 42.15 -17.19
CA SER A 38 -25.42 41.91 -15.75
C SER A 38 -23.99 42.25 -15.31
N THR A 39 -23.85 43.37 -14.60
CA THR A 39 -22.55 43.82 -14.07
C THR A 39 -22.03 42.88 -12.98
N ALA A 40 -22.91 42.30 -12.16
CA ALA A 40 -22.55 41.38 -11.10
C ALA A 40 -21.95 40.08 -11.65
N ASP A 41 -22.60 39.48 -12.65
CA ASP A 41 -22.10 38.23 -13.27
C ASP A 41 -20.78 38.45 -13.99
N TYR A 42 -20.63 39.60 -14.66
CA TYR A 42 -19.40 39.95 -15.35
C TYR A 42 -18.22 40.09 -14.37
N GLN A 43 -18.40 40.85 -13.28
CA GLN A 43 -17.34 41.05 -12.27
C GLN A 43 -17.04 39.76 -11.50
N SER A 44 -18.05 38.94 -11.20
CA SER A 44 -17.86 37.61 -10.63
C SER A 44 -17.05 36.72 -11.57
N GLY A 45 -17.38 36.67 -12.87
CA GLY A 45 -16.61 35.94 -13.87
C GLY A 45 -15.17 36.43 -13.98
N TYR A 46 -14.94 37.75 -14.01
CA TYR A 46 -13.60 38.34 -14.10
C TYR A 46 -12.73 37.99 -12.89
N SER A 47 -13.27 38.14 -11.67
CA SER A 47 -12.53 37.84 -10.44
C SER A 47 -12.17 36.36 -10.30
N LEU A 48 -13.10 35.45 -10.65
CA LEU A 48 -12.85 34.01 -10.71
C LEU A 48 -11.83 33.65 -11.79
N LEU A 49 -11.92 34.26 -12.98
CA LEU A 49 -10.96 34.06 -14.05
C LEU A 49 -9.55 34.47 -13.61
N ALA A 50 -9.39 35.63 -12.97
CA ALA A 50 -8.11 36.12 -12.49
C ALA A 50 -7.50 35.19 -11.43
N MET A 51 -8.33 34.69 -10.51
CA MET A 51 -7.91 33.75 -9.47
C MET A 51 -7.41 32.43 -10.07
N HIS A 52 -8.19 31.81 -10.95
CA HIS A 52 -7.84 30.51 -11.54
C HIS A 52 -6.73 30.61 -12.58
N TYR A 53 -6.62 31.74 -13.30
CA TYR A 53 -5.48 32.03 -14.15
C TYR A 53 -4.18 32.05 -13.34
N LYS A 54 -4.17 32.77 -12.20
CA LYS A 54 -3.00 32.85 -11.32
C LYS A 54 -2.62 31.47 -10.77
N GLU A 55 -3.60 30.72 -10.27
CA GLU A 55 -3.42 29.33 -9.82
C GLU A 55 -2.79 28.47 -10.93
N MET A 56 -3.33 28.52 -12.14
CA MET A 56 -2.84 27.71 -13.26
C MET A 56 -1.40 28.06 -13.66
N VAL A 57 -1.05 29.34 -13.72
CA VAL A 57 0.29 29.80 -14.13
C VAL A 57 1.36 29.57 -13.06
N GLU A 58 1.04 29.84 -11.79
CA GLU A 58 2.04 29.82 -10.72
C GLU A 58 2.29 28.40 -10.17
N SER A 59 1.26 27.57 -10.03
CA SER A 59 1.38 26.28 -9.35
C SER A 59 1.22 25.06 -10.25
N ILE A 60 0.41 25.14 -11.31
CA ILE A 60 0.03 23.95 -12.10
C ILE A 60 0.86 23.78 -13.36
N LEU A 61 0.89 24.79 -14.25
CA LEU A 61 1.58 24.72 -15.55
C LEU A 61 3.06 24.33 -15.45
N PRO A 62 3.86 24.88 -14.50
CA PRO A 62 5.26 24.49 -14.38
C PRO A 62 5.44 22.99 -14.12
N VAL A 63 4.50 22.36 -13.42
CA VAL A 63 4.55 20.94 -13.09
C VAL A 63 4.04 20.10 -14.28
N ILE A 64 2.88 20.44 -14.86
CA ILE A 64 2.33 19.65 -15.96
C ILE A 64 3.16 19.74 -17.24
N ASN A 65 3.78 20.88 -17.54
CA ASN A 65 4.66 21.02 -18.71
C ASN A 65 5.94 20.16 -18.58
N THR A 66 6.43 19.93 -17.35
CA THR A 66 7.56 19.00 -17.14
C THR A 66 7.17 17.53 -17.30
N MET A 67 5.88 17.19 -17.11
CA MET A 67 5.38 15.84 -17.39
C MET A 67 5.24 15.62 -18.90
N ASP A 68 4.73 16.63 -19.62
CA ASP A 68 4.56 16.57 -21.07
C ASP A 68 5.90 16.35 -21.78
N SER A 69 6.97 17.05 -21.38
CA SER A 69 8.28 16.90 -22.03
C SER A 69 8.88 15.49 -21.96
N GLY A 70 8.46 14.67 -21.00
CA GLY A 70 8.90 13.27 -20.87
C GLY A 70 8.00 12.27 -21.59
N ASP A 71 6.72 12.58 -21.80
CA ASP A 71 5.69 11.61 -22.20
C ASP A 71 4.75 12.12 -23.32
N HIS A 72 5.15 13.19 -24.01
CA HIS A 72 4.34 13.88 -25.01
C HIS A 72 3.78 12.91 -26.08
N GLU A 73 4.65 12.07 -26.66
CA GLU A 73 4.29 11.14 -27.74
C GLU A 73 3.32 10.04 -27.29
N SER A 74 3.34 9.63 -26.01
CA SER A 74 2.43 8.61 -25.48
C SER A 74 1.10 9.19 -25.01
N SER A 75 1.00 10.52 -24.93
CA SER A 75 -0.23 11.20 -24.50
C SER A 75 -1.30 11.19 -25.60
N PRO A 76 -2.59 11.06 -25.26
CA PRO A 76 -3.65 11.14 -26.24
C PRO A 76 -3.71 12.55 -26.84
N HIS A 77 -3.70 12.61 -28.17
CA HIS A 77 -3.80 13.86 -28.91
C HIS A 77 -5.24 14.08 -29.38
N TYR A 78 -5.69 15.33 -29.24
CA TYR A 78 -7.03 15.75 -29.60
C TYR A 78 -6.98 16.59 -30.86
N ARG A 79 -7.88 16.28 -31.80
CA ARG A 79 -8.04 17.07 -33.02
C ARG A 79 -8.90 18.29 -32.72
N ALA A 80 -8.26 19.44 -32.54
CA ALA A 80 -8.88 20.75 -32.48
C ALA A 80 -8.84 21.43 -33.85
N PHE A 81 -9.54 22.56 -33.97
CA PHE A 81 -9.57 23.35 -35.19
C PHE A 81 -9.37 24.83 -34.90
N ASN A 82 -8.47 25.45 -35.65
CA ASN A 82 -8.26 26.89 -35.67
C ASN A 82 -9.09 27.50 -36.80
N ARG A 83 -9.97 28.44 -36.45
CA ARG A 83 -10.78 29.16 -37.43
C ARG A 83 -9.95 30.28 -38.05
N VAL A 84 -9.83 30.27 -39.37
CA VAL A 84 -9.15 31.31 -40.15
C VAL A 84 -10.20 32.09 -40.93
N ILE A 85 -10.33 33.39 -40.65
CA ILE A 85 -11.24 34.27 -41.38
C ILE A 85 -10.52 34.75 -42.64
N ILE A 86 -10.87 34.18 -43.81
CA ILE A 86 -10.25 34.58 -45.09
C ILE A 86 -10.87 35.89 -45.59
N ASN A 87 -12.17 36.05 -45.45
CA ASN A 87 -12.91 37.29 -45.72
C ASN A 87 -14.21 37.32 -44.91
N ALA A 88 -15.01 38.38 -45.04
CA ALA A 88 -16.25 38.56 -44.28
C ALA A 88 -17.31 37.45 -44.50
N SER A 89 -17.24 36.68 -45.60
CA SER A 89 -18.22 35.66 -45.97
C SER A 89 -17.67 34.23 -45.98
N ARG A 90 -16.35 34.03 -45.83
CA ARG A 90 -15.66 32.75 -45.92
C ARG A 90 -14.75 32.57 -44.73
N THR A 91 -15.05 31.54 -43.95
CA THR A 91 -14.19 31.07 -42.88
C THR A 91 -13.71 29.67 -43.20
N ASP A 92 -12.42 29.44 -43.00
CA ASP A 92 -11.77 28.15 -43.18
C ASP A 92 -11.37 27.59 -41.81
N TYR A 93 -11.11 26.28 -41.75
CA TYR A 93 -10.78 25.57 -40.52
C TYR A 93 -9.49 24.77 -40.72
N VAL A 94 -8.45 25.14 -39.99
CA VAL A 94 -7.17 24.43 -40.00
C VAL A 94 -7.18 23.42 -38.85
N PRO A 95 -7.15 22.11 -39.11
CA PRO A 95 -7.04 21.12 -38.05
C PRO A 95 -5.69 21.27 -37.35
N THR A 96 -5.70 21.15 -36.04
CA THR A 96 -4.49 21.12 -35.20
C THR A 96 -4.64 19.98 -34.20
N THR A 97 -3.62 19.14 -34.09
CA THR A 97 -3.57 18.05 -33.11
C THR A 97 -2.81 18.54 -31.90
N LEU A 98 -3.46 18.58 -30.73
CA LEU A 98 -2.88 19.10 -29.49
C LEU A 98 -3.04 18.09 -28.37
N SER A 99 -2.04 17.97 -27.50
CA SER A 99 -2.15 17.21 -26.24
C SER A 99 -3.08 17.92 -25.25
N ALA A 100 -3.56 17.20 -24.23
CA ALA A 100 -4.37 17.81 -23.18
C ALA A 100 -3.64 18.95 -22.44
N ILE A 101 -2.31 18.88 -22.35
CA ILE A 101 -1.47 19.88 -21.69
C ILE A 101 -1.27 21.11 -22.59
N GLU A 102 -1.09 20.92 -23.89
CA GLU A 102 -1.05 22.02 -24.87
C GLU A 102 -2.39 22.76 -24.94
N LEU A 103 -3.51 22.04 -24.86
CA LEU A 103 -4.84 22.64 -24.74
C LEU A 103 -4.98 23.45 -23.46
N ALA A 104 -4.46 22.96 -22.33
CA ALA A 104 -4.44 23.71 -21.08
C ALA A 104 -3.61 25.00 -21.19
N ASN A 105 -2.44 24.95 -21.85
CA ASN A 105 -1.63 26.14 -22.16
C ASN A 105 -2.41 27.15 -23.03
N THR A 106 -3.12 26.68 -24.06
CA THR A 106 -3.94 27.52 -24.95
C THR A 106 -5.09 28.21 -24.19
N VAL A 107 -5.74 27.48 -23.28
CA VAL A 107 -6.79 28.04 -22.40
C VAL A 107 -6.22 29.14 -21.51
N VAL A 108 -5.03 28.96 -20.95
CA VAL A 108 -4.36 29.98 -20.12
C VAL A 108 -3.97 31.21 -20.93
N GLN A 109 -3.43 31.04 -22.14
CA GLN A 109 -3.11 32.15 -23.04
C GLN A 109 -4.36 32.96 -23.39
N THR A 110 -5.45 32.27 -23.74
CA THR A 110 -6.76 32.88 -24.01
C THR A 110 -7.27 33.66 -22.79
N SER A 111 -7.02 33.15 -21.59
CA SER A 111 -7.43 33.79 -20.34
C SER A 111 -6.63 35.04 -20.03
N ALA A 112 -5.32 35.02 -20.27
CA ALA A 112 -4.48 36.20 -20.16
C ALA A 112 -5.00 37.34 -21.05
N LEU A 113 -5.45 37.02 -22.27
CA LEU A 113 -6.07 37.98 -23.19
C LEU A 113 -7.41 38.48 -22.65
N ALA A 114 -8.26 37.58 -22.14
CA ALA A 114 -9.57 37.94 -21.59
C ALA A 114 -9.47 38.87 -20.36
N LEU A 115 -8.42 38.72 -19.53
CA LEU A 115 -8.17 39.58 -18.37
C LEU A 115 -7.85 41.05 -18.71
N ASN A 116 -7.59 41.37 -19.99
CA ASN A 116 -7.48 42.75 -20.43
C ASN A 116 -8.85 43.47 -20.52
N TYR A 117 -9.95 42.72 -20.55
CA TYR A 117 -11.32 43.24 -20.62
C TYR A 117 -11.92 43.34 -19.22
N LYS A 118 -11.55 44.40 -18.48
CA LYS A 118 -11.94 44.57 -17.06
C LYS A 118 -13.33 45.15 -16.86
N THR A 119 -13.81 45.93 -17.83
CA THR A 119 -15.06 46.68 -17.70
C THR A 119 -16.24 45.90 -18.28
N PRO A 120 -17.39 45.87 -17.59
CA PRO A 120 -18.60 45.25 -18.15
C PRO A 120 -18.93 45.85 -19.52
N GLY A 121 -19.30 45.01 -20.47
CA GLY A 121 -19.60 45.41 -21.85
C GLY A 121 -18.38 45.58 -22.78
N SER A 122 -17.15 45.44 -22.28
CA SER A 122 -15.95 45.46 -23.15
C SER A 122 -15.73 44.16 -23.92
N LEU A 123 -16.10 43.01 -23.33
CA LEU A 123 -16.05 41.69 -23.96
C LEU A 123 -17.42 41.37 -24.58
N THR A 124 -17.74 41.98 -25.72
CA THR A 124 -19.00 41.72 -26.43
C THR A 124 -18.94 40.42 -27.25
N ALA A 125 -20.10 39.90 -27.64
CA ALA A 125 -20.19 38.75 -28.54
C ALA A 125 -19.38 38.91 -29.83
N GLN A 126 -19.34 40.15 -30.35
CA GLN A 126 -18.60 40.51 -31.55
C GLN A 126 -17.08 40.44 -31.34
N VAL A 127 -16.59 40.87 -30.17
CA VAL A 127 -15.16 40.75 -29.80
C VAL A 127 -14.76 39.29 -29.65
N VAL A 128 -15.61 38.46 -29.03
CA VAL A 128 -15.36 37.02 -28.91
C VAL A 128 -15.34 36.33 -30.28
N ALA A 129 -16.14 36.81 -31.23
CA ALA A 129 -16.16 36.28 -32.59
C ALA A 129 -14.96 36.76 -33.45
N SER A 130 -14.36 37.91 -33.15
CA SER A 130 -13.28 38.50 -33.94
C SER A 130 -11.88 38.09 -33.49
N VAL A 131 -11.69 37.80 -32.20
CA VAL A 131 -10.41 37.39 -31.63
C VAL A 131 -10.24 35.86 -31.79
N PRO A 132 -9.22 35.38 -32.52
CA PRO A 132 -9.04 33.95 -32.81
C PRO A 132 -8.95 33.06 -31.56
N GLU A 133 -8.27 33.53 -30.51
CA GLU A 133 -8.07 32.78 -29.26
C GLU A 133 -9.39 32.59 -28.50
N PHE A 134 -10.21 33.64 -28.42
CA PHE A 134 -11.55 33.54 -27.83
C PHE A 134 -12.45 32.61 -28.64
N ARG A 135 -12.35 32.70 -29.97
CA ARG A 135 -13.13 31.85 -30.85
C ARG A 135 -12.70 30.39 -30.78
N PHE A 136 -11.40 30.12 -30.67
CA PHE A 136 -10.85 28.77 -30.49
C PHE A 136 -11.46 28.08 -29.25
N LEU A 137 -11.54 28.79 -28.12
CA LEU A 137 -12.10 28.25 -26.88
C LEU A 137 -13.58 27.89 -27.02
N VAL A 138 -14.34 28.68 -27.77
CA VAL A 138 -15.77 28.43 -28.00
C VAL A 138 -16.01 27.32 -29.02
N ASP A 139 -15.29 27.34 -30.16
CA ASP A 139 -15.45 26.35 -31.23
C ASP A 139 -15.00 24.95 -30.79
N ASN A 140 -13.99 24.87 -29.92
CA ASN A 140 -13.44 23.61 -29.42
C ASN A 140 -13.89 23.30 -27.99
N LEU A 141 -14.96 23.92 -27.47
CA LEU A 141 -15.41 23.77 -26.08
C LEU A 141 -15.51 22.31 -25.63
N PHE A 142 -16.19 21.47 -26.41
CA PHE A 142 -16.38 20.05 -26.05
C PHE A 142 -15.10 19.23 -26.16
N ILE A 143 -14.20 19.59 -27.07
CA ILE A 143 -12.88 18.97 -27.18
C ILE A 143 -12.03 19.33 -25.96
N LEU A 144 -12.07 20.59 -25.53
CA LEU A 144 -11.39 21.06 -24.31
C LEU A 144 -11.93 20.36 -23.06
N MET A 145 -13.25 20.17 -22.98
CA MET A 145 -13.88 19.44 -21.88
C MET A 145 -13.44 17.98 -21.86
N GLU A 146 -13.44 17.29 -23.00
CA GLU A 146 -13.00 15.90 -23.08
C GLU A 146 -11.51 15.75 -22.78
N ALA A 147 -10.66 16.60 -23.34
CA ALA A 147 -9.22 16.61 -23.07
C ALA A 147 -8.90 16.86 -21.59
N SER A 148 -9.72 17.65 -20.90
CA SER A 148 -9.54 17.88 -19.46
C SER A 148 -9.73 16.60 -18.62
N LYS A 149 -10.47 15.60 -19.11
CA LYS A 149 -10.63 14.30 -18.43
C LYS A 149 -9.34 13.48 -18.44
N GLU A 150 -8.44 13.71 -19.39
CA GLU A 150 -7.17 12.98 -19.48
C GLU A 150 -6.07 13.53 -18.57
N LEU A 151 -6.16 14.80 -18.16
CA LEU A 151 -5.12 15.41 -17.31
C LEU A 151 -4.85 14.58 -16.03
N PRO A 152 -5.85 14.18 -15.24
CA PRO A 152 -5.62 13.33 -14.07
C PRO A 152 -5.05 11.94 -14.43
N LYS A 153 -5.49 11.35 -15.55
CA LYS A 153 -5.02 10.04 -16.02
C LYS A 153 -3.55 10.05 -16.38
N THR A 154 -3.04 11.14 -16.95
CA THR A 154 -1.59 11.32 -17.17
C THR A 154 -0.83 11.34 -15.84
N GLY A 155 -1.35 12.01 -14.80
CA GLY A 155 -0.74 11.95 -13.47
C GLY A 155 -0.71 10.54 -12.87
N ILE A 156 -1.76 9.75 -13.10
CA ILE A 156 -1.87 8.36 -12.65
C ILE A 156 -0.91 7.45 -13.41
N ARG A 157 -0.73 7.64 -14.72
CA ARG A 157 0.28 6.90 -15.50
C ARG A 157 1.69 7.10 -14.95
N VAL A 158 2.06 8.34 -14.63
CA VAL A 158 3.35 8.65 -13.99
C VAL A 158 3.47 7.97 -12.63
N TYR A 159 2.37 7.90 -11.87
CA TYR A 159 2.33 7.19 -10.59
C TYR A 159 2.54 5.67 -10.76
N HIS A 160 1.78 5.00 -11.63
CA HIS A 160 1.94 3.55 -11.86
C HIS A 160 3.34 3.20 -12.36
N ALA A 161 3.89 3.96 -13.32
CA ALA A 161 5.25 3.73 -13.80
C ALA A 161 6.30 3.80 -12.67
N LEU A 162 6.07 4.65 -11.66
CA LEU A 162 6.90 4.68 -10.48
C LEU A 162 6.63 3.49 -9.57
N VAL A 163 5.36 3.18 -9.27
CA VAL A 163 4.98 2.05 -8.42
C VAL A 163 5.63 0.78 -8.96
N ASP A 164 5.53 0.51 -10.26
CA ASP A 164 6.18 -0.61 -10.93
C ASP A 164 7.71 -0.63 -10.69
N SER A 165 8.36 0.53 -10.78
CA SER A 165 9.79 0.65 -10.54
C SER A 165 10.16 0.36 -9.07
N VAL A 166 9.37 0.87 -8.12
CA VAL A 166 9.57 0.67 -6.67
C VAL A 166 9.28 -0.77 -6.30
N GLU A 167 8.22 -1.36 -6.85
CA GLU A 167 7.86 -2.76 -6.67
C GLU A 167 9.00 -3.67 -7.14
N ALA A 168 9.60 -3.38 -8.30
CA ALA A 168 10.77 -4.11 -8.79
C ALA A 168 11.97 -4.03 -7.81
N TYR A 169 12.27 -2.85 -7.26
CA TYR A 169 13.33 -2.72 -6.24
C TYR A 169 13.00 -3.47 -4.95
N LEU A 170 11.73 -3.50 -4.54
CA LEU A 170 11.28 -4.26 -3.37
C LEU A 170 11.37 -5.77 -3.59
N TYR A 171 11.01 -6.28 -4.77
CA TYR A 171 11.23 -7.69 -5.09
C TYR A 171 12.70 -8.07 -5.07
N ILE A 172 13.57 -7.25 -5.66
CA ILE A 172 15.02 -7.47 -5.64
C ILE A 172 15.52 -7.47 -4.18
N GLY A 173 15.09 -6.50 -3.37
CA GLY A 173 15.43 -6.43 -1.94
C GLY A 173 14.96 -7.65 -1.15
N MET A 174 13.76 -8.15 -1.43
CA MET A 174 13.21 -9.36 -0.83
C MET A 174 14.07 -10.59 -1.18
N VAL A 175 14.38 -10.80 -2.47
CA VAL A 175 15.22 -11.92 -2.92
C VAL A 175 16.61 -11.85 -2.30
N ILE A 176 17.26 -10.69 -2.29
CA ILE A 176 18.57 -10.49 -1.65
C ILE A 176 18.51 -10.83 -0.16
N SER A 177 17.46 -10.39 0.54
CA SER A 177 17.28 -10.67 1.97
C SER A 177 17.18 -12.17 2.25
N PHE A 178 16.43 -12.92 1.42
CA PHE A 178 16.35 -14.38 1.54
C PHE A 178 17.67 -15.07 1.18
N VAL A 179 18.41 -14.59 0.16
CA VAL A 179 19.72 -15.13 -0.22
C VAL A 179 20.75 -14.92 0.90
N ILE A 180 20.76 -13.74 1.53
CA ILE A 180 21.64 -13.45 2.67
C ILE A 180 21.28 -14.35 3.86
N LEU A 181 19.99 -14.50 4.16
CA LEU A 181 19.55 -15.41 5.22
C LEU A 181 20.02 -16.85 4.95
N LEU A 182 19.85 -17.35 3.72
CA LEU A 182 20.32 -18.68 3.33
C LEU A 182 21.84 -18.80 3.43
N ALA A 183 22.60 -17.79 2.99
CA ALA A 183 24.06 -17.77 3.08
C ALA A 183 24.55 -17.80 4.54
N ILE A 184 23.90 -17.06 5.45
CA ILE A 184 24.21 -17.08 6.89
C ILE A 184 23.96 -18.48 7.46
N VAL A 185 22.81 -19.09 7.15
CA VAL A 185 22.47 -20.44 7.61
C VAL A 185 23.46 -21.48 7.08
N ALA A 186 23.82 -21.38 5.79
CA ALA A 186 24.83 -22.24 5.18
C ALA A 186 26.21 -22.05 5.83
N ALA A 187 26.60 -20.81 6.15
CA ALA A 187 27.86 -20.52 6.83
C ALA A 187 27.89 -21.11 8.26
N ILE A 188 26.80 -20.93 9.03
CA ILE A 188 26.66 -21.53 10.36
C ILE A 188 26.73 -23.05 10.26
N TYR A 189 26.02 -23.65 9.30
CA TYR A 189 26.02 -25.09 9.10
C TYR A 189 27.39 -25.65 8.73
N LEU A 190 28.03 -25.05 7.73
CA LEU A 190 29.30 -25.54 7.19
C LEU A 190 30.47 -25.27 8.13
N ARG A 191 30.52 -24.11 8.79
CA ARG A 191 31.63 -23.76 9.68
C ARG A 191 31.48 -24.32 11.08
N VAL A 192 30.30 -24.23 11.69
CA VAL A 192 30.12 -24.65 13.10
C VAL A 192 29.76 -26.12 13.15
N THR A 193 28.66 -26.50 12.49
CA THR A 193 28.08 -27.83 12.67
C THR A 193 28.91 -28.92 11.98
N LYS A 194 29.29 -28.72 10.71
CA LYS A 194 30.08 -29.71 9.97
C LYS A 194 31.49 -29.87 10.54
N ALA A 195 32.15 -28.78 10.93
CA ALA A 195 33.48 -28.84 11.54
C ALA A 195 33.44 -29.56 12.89
N TYR A 196 32.46 -29.26 13.74
CA TYR A 196 32.26 -29.96 15.01
C TYR A 196 32.05 -31.47 14.80
N PHE A 197 31.12 -31.87 13.93
CA PHE A 197 30.85 -33.28 13.70
C PHE A 197 32.00 -34.04 13.02
N LEU A 198 32.82 -33.37 12.20
CA LEU A 198 34.03 -33.98 11.63
C LEU A 198 35.07 -34.23 12.72
N ARG A 199 35.25 -33.27 13.65
CA ARG A 199 36.16 -33.42 14.79
C ARG A 199 35.68 -34.49 15.76
N GLU A 200 34.38 -34.50 16.10
CA GLU A 200 33.76 -35.54 16.91
C GLU A 200 33.94 -36.93 16.29
N ALA A 201 33.69 -37.08 14.99
CA ALA A 201 33.88 -38.36 14.28
C ALA A 201 35.35 -38.82 14.30
N LYS A 202 36.32 -37.89 14.18
CA LYS A 202 37.74 -38.20 14.28
C LYS A 202 38.10 -38.71 15.68
N VAL A 203 37.62 -38.03 16.73
CA VAL A 203 37.83 -38.45 18.13
C VAL A 203 37.16 -39.79 18.40
N HIS A 204 35.94 -40.00 17.92
CA HIS A 204 35.23 -41.26 18.11
C HIS A 204 35.92 -42.44 17.40
N ASN A 205 36.43 -42.24 16.18
CA ASN A 205 37.23 -43.26 15.49
C ASN A 205 38.54 -43.58 16.23
N LEU A 206 39.20 -42.58 16.80
CA LEU A 206 40.39 -42.77 17.63
C LEU A 206 40.06 -43.55 18.92
N LEU A 207 38.93 -43.26 19.56
CA LEU A 207 38.47 -44.01 20.73
C LEU A 207 38.06 -45.45 20.38
N LEU A 208 37.45 -45.68 19.21
CA LEU A 208 37.10 -47.03 18.75
C LEU A 208 38.32 -47.89 18.38
N SER A 209 39.47 -47.27 18.10
CA SER A 209 40.73 -48.00 17.89
C SER A 209 41.38 -48.52 19.18
N VAL A 210 40.84 -48.17 20.36
CA VAL A 210 41.31 -48.70 21.64
C VAL A 210 40.90 -50.18 21.79
N PRO A 211 41.83 -51.12 22.06
CA PRO A 211 41.53 -52.53 22.27
C PRO A 211 40.49 -52.71 23.38
N LYS A 212 39.49 -53.55 23.13
CA LYS A 212 38.38 -53.81 24.08
C LYS A 212 38.84 -54.23 25.48
N ARG A 213 40.01 -54.89 25.58
CA ARG A 213 40.61 -55.31 26.85
C ARG A 213 41.05 -54.11 27.68
N MET A 214 41.62 -53.08 27.05
CA MET A 214 42.05 -51.85 27.72
C MET A 214 40.85 -50.99 28.12
N ALA A 215 39.85 -50.86 27.24
CA ALA A 215 38.63 -50.13 27.58
C ALA A 215 37.90 -50.75 28.78
N ALA A 216 37.88 -52.08 28.90
CA ALA A 216 37.29 -52.77 30.05
C ALA A 216 38.06 -52.50 31.35
N THR A 217 39.40 -52.51 31.31
CA THR A 217 40.24 -52.19 32.49
C THR A 217 40.06 -50.75 32.95
N LEU A 218 39.93 -49.83 32.00
CA LEU A 218 39.72 -48.40 32.26
C LEU A 218 38.37 -48.14 32.91
N VAL A 219 37.30 -48.79 32.42
CA VAL A 219 35.97 -48.72 33.05
C VAL A 219 36.02 -49.24 34.48
N THR A 220 36.65 -50.39 34.73
CA THR A 220 36.77 -50.94 36.09
C THR A 220 37.59 -50.05 37.02
N GLU A 221 38.67 -49.45 36.53
CA GLU A 221 39.54 -48.54 37.31
C GLU A 221 38.80 -47.23 37.64
N THR A 222 38.02 -46.68 36.69
CA THR A 222 37.18 -45.51 36.94
C THR A 222 35.99 -45.79 37.86
N GLU A 223 35.39 -46.98 37.79
CA GLU A 223 34.33 -47.39 38.73
C GLU A 223 34.90 -47.52 40.15
N GLU A 224 36.10 -48.07 40.29
CA GLU A 224 36.82 -48.17 41.57
C GLU A 224 37.20 -46.78 42.13
N GLU A 225 37.65 -45.85 41.28
CA GLU A 225 37.90 -44.44 41.67
C GLU A 225 36.60 -43.71 42.07
N ILE A 226 35.50 -43.91 41.34
CA ILE A 226 34.20 -43.31 41.68
C ILE A 226 33.68 -43.86 43.00
N GLU A 227 33.84 -45.16 43.25
CA GLU A 227 33.42 -45.80 44.49
C GLU A 227 34.26 -45.32 45.68
N THR A 228 35.58 -45.16 45.51
CA THR A 228 36.44 -44.54 46.53
C THR A 228 36.14 -43.06 46.77
N PHE A 229 35.83 -42.27 45.74
CA PHE A 229 35.39 -40.88 45.93
C PHE A 229 34.02 -40.78 46.60
N ARG A 230 33.12 -41.73 46.34
CA ARG A 230 31.81 -41.81 46.99
C ARG A 230 31.95 -42.20 48.46
N GLU A 231 32.86 -43.11 48.80
CA GLU A 231 33.19 -43.45 50.19
C GLU A 231 33.77 -42.23 50.94
N VAL A 232 34.63 -41.44 50.30
CA VAL A 232 35.20 -40.22 50.89
C VAL A 232 34.15 -39.12 51.06
N ALA A 233 33.26 -38.90 50.08
CA ALA A 233 32.21 -37.88 50.18
C ALA A 233 31.12 -38.26 51.20
N GLN A 234 30.80 -39.54 51.36
CA GLN A 234 29.87 -40.01 52.40
C GLN A 234 30.50 -40.03 53.80
N SER A 235 31.82 -40.03 53.90
CA SER A 235 32.52 -39.96 55.20
C SER A 235 32.54 -38.56 55.83
N ASP A 236 32.08 -37.51 55.14
CA ASP A 236 32.06 -36.11 55.62
C ASP A 236 30.67 -35.62 56.08
N ASP A 237 29.59 -36.37 55.81
CA ASP A 237 28.20 -36.08 56.28
C ASP A 237 27.87 -36.73 57.66
N GLY A 238 28.90 -37.20 58.38
CA GLY A 238 28.77 -38.00 59.60
C GLY A 238 28.92 -37.26 60.93
N GLN A 239 28.99 -35.93 60.97
CA GLN A 239 29.16 -35.18 62.23
C GLN A 239 28.45 -33.82 62.22
N GLU A 240 27.62 -33.59 63.25
CA GLU A 240 26.80 -32.39 63.56
C GLU A 240 25.46 -32.30 62.79
N LEU A 241 24.26 -32.18 63.38
CA LEU A 241 23.88 -31.70 64.71
C LEU A 241 22.41 -32.11 64.99
N ASP A 242 22.19 -32.72 66.15
CA ASP A 242 20.89 -32.92 66.79
C ASP A 242 20.39 -31.56 67.32
N LEU A 243 19.39 -30.94 66.68
CA LEU A 243 18.67 -29.79 67.25
C LEU A 243 17.20 -29.75 66.80
N SER A 244 16.34 -30.28 67.68
CA SER A 244 14.96 -29.90 67.99
C SER A 244 14.16 -29.01 67.02
N LEU A 245 13.07 -29.58 66.52
CA LEU A 245 11.67 -29.11 66.67
C LEU A 245 11.43 -27.60 66.89
N VAL A 246 10.89 -26.89 65.88
CA VAL A 246 9.72 -25.98 66.01
C VAL A 246 8.97 -25.92 64.66
N ASP A 247 7.66 -26.11 64.81
CA ASP A 247 6.52 -26.13 63.88
C ASP A 247 6.26 -24.80 63.14
N HIS A 248 5.94 -24.85 61.83
CA HIS A 248 4.89 -23.98 61.24
C HIS A 248 4.32 -24.55 59.94
N ARG A 249 3.23 -25.30 60.15
CA ARG A 249 2.03 -25.52 59.33
C ARG A 249 1.53 -24.30 58.52
N GLU A 250 1.17 -24.54 57.25
CA GLU A 250 -0.07 -24.10 56.54
C GLU A 250 -0.10 -24.76 55.13
N THR A 251 -0.83 -25.86 54.89
CA THR A 251 -2.26 -25.98 54.47
C THR A 251 -2.67 -25.27 53.18
N VAL A 252 -2.80 -26.03 52.08
CA VAL A 252 -3.99 -26.19 51.18
C VAL A 252 -3.72 -27.52 50.43
N GLY A 253 -4.54 -28.58 50.38
CA GLY A 253 -5.95 -28.78 50.62
C GLY A 253 -6.49 -29.63 49.46
N MET A 254 -6.57 -30.96 49.60
CA MET A 254 -7.47 -31.80 48.80
C MET A 254 -7.63 -33.19 49.45
N ALA A 255 -8.87 -33.50 49.83
CA ALA A 255 -9.33 -34.83 50.21
C ALA A 255 -10.36 -35.30 49.18
N GLY A 256 -10.30 -36.59 48.85
CA GLY A 256 -11.18 -37.33 47.92
C GLY A 256 -10.34 -38.24 47.00
N LEU A 257 -9.80 -39.40 47.43
CA LEU A 257 -10.43 -40.74 47.54
C LEU A 257 -11.15 -41.12 46.22
N GLU A 258 -10.83 -42.21 45.49
CA GLU A 258 -10.52 -43.59 45.90
C GLU A 258 -9.62 -44.38 44.90
N ASP A 259 -8.90 -45.36 45.47
CA ASP A 259 -8.58 -46.72 44.98
C ASP A 259 -7.82 -47.01 43.66
N ASN A 260 -6.56 -47.46 43.81
CA ASN A 260 -6.23 -48.89 43.67
C ASN A 260 -4.75 -49.16 43.98
N ALA A 261 -4.51 -49.96 45.03
CA ALA A 261 -3.24 -50.60 45.31
C ALA A 261 -3.10 -51.87 44.46
N VAL A 262 -1.96 -52.10 43.79
CA VAL A 262 -1.36 -53.44 43.62
C VAL A 262 0.14 -53.30 43.40
N ALA A 263 0.89 -54.01 44.25
CA ALA A 263 2.32 -54.21 44.23
C ALA A 263 2.81 -54.89 42.94
N VAL A 264 3.92 -54.41 42.38
CA VAL A 264 4.67 -55.16 41.35
C VAL A 264 5.85 -55.85 42.02
N THR A 265 5.67 -57.14 42.21
CA THR A 265 6.63 -58.13 42.66
C THR A 265 7.70 -58.36 41.58
N LEU A 266 8.96 -58.38 42.00
CA LEU A 266 10.11 -58.89 41.26
C LEU A 266 9.99 -60.40 41.03
N THR A 267 10.17 -60.86 39.79
CA THR A 267 10.50 -62.27 39.53
C THR A 267 11.59 -62.40 38.48
N TYR A 268 12.67 -63.05 38.92
CA TYR A 268 13.77 -63.62 38.16
C TYR A 268 13.29 -64.61 37.10
N GLY A 269 13.98 -64.65 35.96
CA GLY A 269 13.82 -65.68 34.94
C GLY A 269 15.10 -65.84 34.12
N ALA A 270 16.04 -66.62 34.64
CA ALA A 270 17.15 -67.15 33.88
C ALA A 270 16.70 -68.42 33.12
N SER A 271 17.02 -68.52 31.83
CA SER A 271 17.16 -69.79 31.12
C SER A 271 18.09 -69.59 29.93
N GLY A 272 19.15 -70.39 29.87
CA GLY A 272 20.26 -70.25 28.93
C GLY A 272 20.27 -71.24 27.77
N ASN A 273 21.30 -71.03 26.94
CA ASN A 273 21.98 -71.95 26.01
C ASN A 273 21.21 -72.35 24.72
N THR A 274 21.79 -72.44 23.51
CA THR A 274 23.21 -72.52 23.09
C THR A 274 23.35 -72.37 21.56
N SER A 275 24.52 -71.87 21.15
CA SER A 275 25.33 -72.22 19.95
C SER A 275 24.94 -71.74 18.55
N GLY A 276 25.94 -71.18 17.85
CA GLY A 276 25.88 -70.88 16.41
C GLY A 276 26.97 -69.95 15.90
N SER A 277 28.22 -70.40 15.93
CA SER A 277 29.36 -69.78 15.23
C SER A 277 29.06 -69.52 13.75
N LYS A 278 29.36 -68.31 13.24
CA LYS A 278 29.79 -68.08 11.85
C LYS A 278 30.46 -66.72 11.67
N HIS A 279 31.73 -66.78 11.24
CA HIS A 279 32.45 -65.70 10.56
C HIS A 279 31.66 -65.17 9.36
N GLY A 280 31.73 -63.87 9.11
CA GLY A 280 31.20 -63.27 7.89
C GLY A 280 31.27 -61.75 7.87
N THR A 281 32.44 -61.23 7.47
CA THR A 281 32.64 -60.02 6.65
C THR A 281 31.79 -58.78 6.94
N ALA A 282 32.45 -57.75 7.47
CA ALA A 282 31.97 -56.37 7.51
C ALA A 282 31.67 -55.86 6.09
N ASN A 283 30.39 -55.76 5.75
CA ASN A 283 29.94 -54.96 4.61
C ASN A 283 29.96 -53.48 5.03
N ILE A 284 30.98 -52.77 4.54
CA ILE A 284 31.00 -51.31 4.45
C ILE A 284 29.98 -50.93 3.36
N ALA A 285 28.72 -50.78 3.75
CA ALA A 285 27.66 -50.30 2.86
C ALA A 285 27.00 -49.08 3.49
N ASN A 286 27.37 -47.90 2.98
CA ASN A 286 26.58 -46.67 2.90
C ASN A 286 25.53 -46.45 3.99
N GLY A 287 26.01 -46.22 5.22
CA GLY A 287 25.19 -45.77 6.34
C GLY A 287 24.98 -44.26 6.34
N TRP A 288 24.18 -43.73 5.42
CA TRP A 288 23.40 -42.50 5.66
C TRP A 288 22.26 -42.79 6.66
N SER A 289 22.54 -43.55 7.73
CA SER A 289 21.61 -43.73 8.84
C SER A 289 21.57 -42.40 9.60
N LYS A 290 20.48 -41.68 9.36
CA LYS A 290 20.06 -40.45 10.04
C LYS A 290 20.36 -40.56 11.54
N SER A 291 21.44 -39.95 12.02
CA SER A 291 21.70 -39.92 13.46
C SER A 291 20.69 -38.95 14.10
N PRO A 292 19.81 -39.39 15.01
CA PRO A 292 18.82 -38.53 15.66
C PRO A 292 19.47 -37.41 16.51
N ARG A 293 20.78 -37.49 16.77
CA ARG A 293 21.59 -36.45 17.44
C ARG A 293 21.80 -35.20 16.57
N ARG A 294 22.12 -35.34 15.28
CA ARG A 294 22.33 -34.18 14.38
C ARG A 294 21.05 -33.36 14.20
N ALA A 295 19.91 -34.03 14.16
CA ALA A 295 18.60 -33.38 14.06
C ALA A 295 18.28 -32.51 15.29
N LYS A 296 18.66 -32.93 16.51
CA LYS A 296 18.38 -32.18 17.76
C LYS A 296 19.03 -30.80 17.81
N PHE A 297 20.19 -30.62 17.18
CA PHE A 297 20.85 -29.31 17.09
C PHE A 297 20.34 -28.48 15.89
N PHE A 298 19.83 -29.13 14.85
CA PHE A 298 19.32 -28.46 13.65
C PHE A 298 17.94 -27.86 13.81
N ILE A 299 17.05 -28.56 14.53
CA ILE A 299 15.65 -28.16 14.72
C ILE A 299 15.51 -26.73 15.27
N PRO A 300 16.22 -26.29 16.34
CA PRO A 300 16.05 -24.93 16.87
C PRO A 300 16.58 -23.84 15.93
N VAL A 301 17.69 -24.10 15.22
CA VAL A 301 18.24 -23.16 14.23
C VAL A 301 17.27 -23.01 13.06
N PHE A 302 16.74 -24.13 12.56
CA PHE A 302 15.77 -24.13 11.47
C PHE A 302 14.46 -23.43 11.86
N ALA A 303 13.98 -23.62 13.09
CA ALA A 303 12.82 -22.91 13.62
C ALA A 303 13.04 -21.39 13.66
N CYS A 304 14.22 -20.92 14.07
CA CYS A 304 14.57 -19.49 14.05
C CYS A 304 14.59 -18.92 12.62
N VAL A 305 15.13 -19.68 11.67
CA VAL A 305 15.19 -19.28 10.26
C VAL A 305 13.80 -19.18 9.65
N ILE A 306 12.91 -20.12 9.95
CA ILE A 306 11.50 -20.05 9.52
C ILE A 306 10.85 -18.79 10.09
N LEU A 307 11.04 -18.51 11.38
CA LEU A 307 10.43 -17.36 12.03
C LEU A 307 10.93 -16.04 11.42
N ILE A 308 12.24 -15.90 11.18
CA ILE A 308 12.81 -14.74 10.49
C ILE A 308 12.30 -14.64 9.04
N SER A 309 12.19 -15.77 8.33
CA SER A 309 11.66 -15.81 6.96
C SER A 309 10.20 -15.34 6.89
N ILE A 310 9.37 -15.76 7.85
CA ILE A 310 7.98 -15.29 7.96
C ILE A 310 7.96 -13.79 8.22
N MET A 311 8.79 -13.28 9.13
CA MET A 311 8.86 -11.84 9.43
C MET A 311 9.34 -10.99 8.24
N ILE A 312 10.30 -11.49 7.46
CA ILE A 312 10.71 -10.84 6.21
C ILE A 312 9.53 -10.84 5.23
N GLY A 313 8.88 -12.00 5.03
CA GLY A 313 7.73 -12.12 4.15
C GLY A 313 6.57 -11.20 4.53
N THR A 314 6.25 -11.09 5.82
CA THR A 314 5.19 -10.19 6.29
C THR A 314 5.57 -8.73 6.12
N LEU A 315 6.82 -8.34 6.36
CA LEU A 315 7.28 -6.96 6.15
C LEU A 315 7.16 -6.53 4.68
N PHE A 316 7.61 -7.39 3.75
CA PHE A 316 7.47 -7.11 2.33
C PHE A 316 6.01 -7.17 1.87
N SER A 317 5.21 -8.13 2.35
CA SER A 317 3.78 -8.22 2.00
C SER A 317 2.97 -7.01 2.48
N VAL A 318 3.22 -6.51 3.70
CA VAL A 318 2.59 -5.26 4.18
C VAL A 318 3.02 -4.07 3.33
N THR A 319 4.27 -4.04 2.88
CA THR A 319 4.79 -2.98 2.02
C THR A 319 4.13 -3.01 0.64
N PHE A 320 3.97 -4.19 0.04
CA PHE A 320 3.26 -4.35 -1.24
C PHE A 320 1.78 -3.97 -1.12
N ASN A 321 1.09 -4.42 -0.08
CA ASN A 321 -0.31 -4.05 0.16
C ASN A 321 -0.49 -2.53 0.41
N ALA A 322 0.54 -1.86 0.92
CA ALA A 322 0.53 -0.40 1.10
C ALA A 322 0.81 0.37 -0.20
N LEU A 323 1.40 -0.28 -1.20
CA LEU A 323 1.67 0.26 -2.53
C LEU A 323 0.53 -0.01 -3.52
N ASP A 324 -0.33 -0.99 -3.23
CA ASP A 324 -1.55 -1.30 -3.99
C ASP A 324 -2.65 -0.25 -3.72
N VAL A 325 -2.45 0.94 -4.30
CA VAL A 325 -3.35 2.11 -4.17
C VAL A 325 -4.26 2.24 -5.40
N ASP A 326 -4.21 1.30 -6.33
CA ASP A 326 -4.87 1.39 -7.64
C ASP A 326 -6.38 1.56 -7.51
N ASN A 327 -7.00 0.74 -6.65
CA ASN A 327 -8.45 0.83 -6.38
C ASN A 327 -8.85 2.21 -5.81
N ASP A 328 -8.04 2.78 -4.92
CA ASP A 328 -8.34 4.08 -4.32
C ASP A 328 -8.10 5.25 -5.30
N MET A 329 -7.14 5.12 -6.22
CA MET A 329 -6.96 6.07 -7.33
C MET A 329 -8.12 6.01 -8.33
N ASP A 330 -8.64 4.82 -8.62
CA ASP A 330 -9.83 4.64 -9.46
C ASP A 330 -11.07 5.26 -8.81
N HIS A 331 -11.28 5.03 -7.51
CA HIS A 331 -12.35 5.69 -6.76
C HIS A 331 -12.23 7.21 -6.80
N PHE A 332 -11.01 7.72 -6.71
CA PHE A 332 -10.73 9.14 -6.82
C PHE A 332 -11.09 9.70 -8.20
N LEU A 333 -10.76 8.98 -9.28
CA LEU A 333 -11.13 9.34 -10.65
C LEU A 333 -12.65 9.35 -10.85
N LEU A 334 -13.37 8.34 -10.36
CA LEU A 334 -14.83 8.27 -10.48
C LEU A 334 -15.51 9.50 -9.87
N VAL A 335 -15.08 9.92 -8.68
CA VAL A 335 -15.61 11.14 -8.04
C VAL A 335 -15.23 12.40 -8.81
N ALA A 336 -14.00 12.47 -9.33
CA ALA A 336 -13.57 13.59 -10.15
C ALA A 336 -14.39 13.69 -11.45
N ASP A 337 -14.79 12.56 -12.04
CA ASP A 337 -15.64 12.48 -13.23
C ASP A 337 -17.10 12.85 -12.91
N LEU A 338 -17.67 12.40 -11.79
CA LEU A 338 -18.99 12.85 -11.34
C LEU A 338 -19.04 14.38 -11.20
N ARG A 339 -17.99 14.98 -10.62
CA ARG A 339 -17.88 16.44 -10.54
C ARG A 339 -17.78 17.09 -11.91
N PHE A 340 -17.00 16.50 -12.80
CA PHE A 340 -16.86 16.99 -14.16
C PHE A 340 -18.20 17.02 -14.89
N HIS A 341 -18.99 15.95 -14.82
CA HIS A 341 -20.29 15.90 -15.48
C HIS A 341 -21.28 16.90 -14.88
N ALA A 342 -21.29 17.09 -13.56
CA ALA A 342 -22.09 18.14 -12.93
C ALA A 342 -21.71 19.55 -13.45
N ARG A 343 -20.41 19.85 -13.62
CA ARG A 343 -19.96 21.10 -14.24
C ARG A 343 -20.31 21.20 -15.72
N ALA A 344 -20.16 20.10 -16.45
CA ALA A 344 -20.46 20.02 -17.87
C ALA A 344 -21.92 20.35 -18.15
N LEU A 345 -22.84 19.77 -17.36
CA LEU A 345 -24.28 20.05 -17.44
C LEU A 345 -24.58 21.52 -17.14
N ARG A 346 -23.96 22.10 -16.10
CA ARG A 346 -24.08 23.53 -15.79
C ARG A 346 -23.62 24.42 -16.94
N MET A 347 -22.44 24.14 -17.52
CA MET A 347 -21.89 24.88 -18.67
C MET A 347 -22.82 24.77 -19.88
N CYS A 348 -23.23 23.56 -20.26
CA CYS A 348 -24.10 23.35 -21.42
C CYS A 348 -25.46 24.01 -21.22
N GLY A 349 -26.03 23.94 -20.01
CA GLY A 349 -27.25 24.66 -19.66
C GLY A 349 -27.10 26.15 -19.91
N ARG A 350 -26.08 26.79 -19.32
CA ARG A 350 -25.80 28.23 -19.55
C ARG A 350 -25.64 28.58 -21.03
N GLU A 351 -24.96 27.75 -21.80
CA GLU A 351 -24.77 27.95 -23.24
C GLU A 351 -26.09 27.91 -24.03
N GLN A 352 -27.02 27.03 -23.63
CA GLN A 352 -28.33 26.91 -24.27
C GLN A 352 -29.20 28.13 -23.96
N PHE A 353 -29.14 28.62 -22.73
CA PHE A 353 -29.84 29.82 -22.30
C PHE A 353 -29.12 31.12 -22.68
N SER A 354 -27.93 31.09 -23.30
CA SER A 354 -27.21 32.31 -23.72
C SER A 354 -27.84 32.99 -24.95
N THR A 355 -27.80 34.33 -25.01
CA THR A 355 -28.32 35.12 -26.14
C THR A 355 -27.39 35.14 -27.36
N ASP A 356 -26.10 34.90 -27.16
CA ASP A 356 -25.08 35.10 -28.20
C ASP A 356 -24.92 33.89 -29.13
N HIS A 357 -25.56 32.77 -28.78
CA HIS A 357 -25.69 31.54 -29.57
C HIS A 357 -24.38 31.04 -30.23
N MET A 358 -23.25 31.18 -29.53
CA MET A 358 -21.94 30.96 -30.17
C MET A 358 -21.61 29.50 -30.46
N VAL A 359 -22.19 28.57 -29.69
CA VAL A 359 -22.07 27.11 -29.86
C VAL A 359 -23.31 26.58 -30.60
N PRO A 360 -23.18 25.69 -31.60
CA PRO A 360 -24.34 25.11 -32.30
C PRO A 360 -25.27 24.31 -31.37
N THR A 361 -26.58 24.54 -31.47
CA THR A 361 -27.60 23.87 -30.64
C THR A 361 -27.56 22.33 -30.73
N PRO A 362 -27.42 21.71 -31.92
CA PRO A 362 -27.40 20.25 -32.02
C PRO A 362 -26.22 19.62 -31.26
N LEU A 363 -25.04 20.26 -31.35
CA LEU A 363 -23.82 19.83 -30.67
C LEU A 363 -23.99 19.89 -29.15
N LEU A 364 -24.62 20.96 -28.66
CA LEU A 364 -24.90 21.18 -27.25
C LEU A 364 -25.88 20.14 -26.71
N ILE A 365 -26.99 19.88 -27.41
CA ILE A 365 -27.98 18.86 -26.99
C ILE A 365 -27.34 17.47 -27.00
N GLN A 366 -26.54 17.14 -28.02
CA GLN A 366 -25.83 15.87 -28.10
C GLN A 366 -24.89 15.69 -26.90
N TYR A 367 -24.07 16.70 -26.60
CA TYR A 367 -23.14 16.64 -25.49
C TYR A 367 -23.84 16.61 -24.13
N PHE A 368 -24.91 17.39 -23.94
CA PHE A 368 -25.71 17.38 -22.71
C PHE A 368 -26.27 15.98 -22.43
N ARG A 369 -26.86 15.33 -23.46
CA ARG A 369 -27.37 13.96 -23.36
C ARG A 369 -26.27 12.95 -23.08
N ALA A 370 -25.14 13.04 -23.78
CA ALA A 370 -24.00 12.16 -23.54
C ALA A 370 -23.49 12.30 -22.10
N SER A 371 -23.38 13.53 -21.60
CA SER A 371 -22.96 13.80 -20.22
C SER A 371 -23.94 13.25 -19.18
N LEU A 372 -25.25 13.27 -19.43
CA LEU A 372 -26.24 12.65 -18.52
C LEU A 372 -26.03 11.13 -18.47
N LEU A 373 -25.96 10.47 -19.63
CA LEU A 373 -25.79 9.01 -19.72
C LEU A 373 -24.45 8.55 -19.12
N GLU A 374 -23.36 9.26 -19.39
CA GLU A 374 -22.05 8.96 -18.80
C GLU A 374 -22.09 9.16 -17.27
N SER A 375 -22.74 10.21 -16.79
CA SER A 375 -22.86 10.47 -15.35
C SER A 375 -23.68 9.41 -14.61
N GLU A 376 -24.74 8.90 -15.24
CA GLU A 376 -25.55 7.80 -14.71
C GLU A 376 -24.73 6.50 -14.63
N ALA A 377 -24.03 6.14 -15.71
CA ALA A 377 -23.18 4.96 -15.74
C ALA A 377 -22.07 5.00 -14.66
N ILE A 378 -21.46 6.17 -14.46
CA ILE A 378 -20.44 6.35 -13.42
C ILE A 378 -21.06 6.24 -12.03
N LEU A 379 -22.24 6.85 -11.81
CA LEU A 379 -22.93 6.77 -10.53
C LEU A 379 -23.29 5.32 -10.19
N ASP A 380 -23.82 4.56 -11.16
CA ASP A 380 -24.15 3.15 -10.94
C ASP A 380 -22.91 2.30 -10.67
N LYS A 381 -21.77 2.58 -11.33
CA LYS A 381 -20.49 1.93 -10.99
C LYS A 381 -20.08 2.20 -9.53
N VAL A 382 -20.24 3.44 -9.06
CA VAL A 382 -19.94 3.80 -7.66
C VAL A 382 -20.87 3.08 -6.66
N LEU A 383 -22.08 2.72 -7.08
CA LEU A 383 -23.07 2.03 -6.24
C LEU A 383 -22.91 0.51 -6.21
N ASP A 384 -22.51 -0.11 -7.31
CA ASP A 384 -22.42 -1.57 -7.44
C ASP A 384 -21.21 -2.17 -6.69
N GLU A 385 -20.21 -1.35 -6.37
CA GLU A 385 -19.01 -1.81 -5.69
C GLU A 385 -19.26 -2.15 -4.20
N ARG A 386 -19.21 -3.46 -3.89
CA ARG A 386 -19.46 -4.02 -2.56
C ARG A 386 -18.59 -3.45 -1.42
N ASN A 387 -17.38 -2.98 -1.75
CA ASN A 387 -16.44 -2.29 -0.84
C ASN A 387 -16.10 -0.87 -1.32
N GLY A 388 -16.98 -0.28 -2.12
CA GLY A 388 -16.80 1.02 -2.76
C GLY A 388 -16.97 2.19 -1.79
N LEU A 389 -16.98 3.39 -2.36
CA LEU A 389 -17.03 4.66 -1.61
C LEU A 389 -18.23 4.77 -0.67
N ALA A 390 -19.39 4.22 -1.04
CA ALA A 390 -20.58 4.24 -0.21
C ALA A 390 -20.40 3.49 1.13
N HIS A 391 -19.55 2.46 1.16
CA HIS A 391 -19.21 1.73 2.38
C HIS A 391 -18.06 2.38 3.16
N ARG A 392 -17.05 2.91 2.45
CA ARG A 392 -15.88 3.56 3.08
C ARG A 392 -16.21 4.94 3.68
N ILE A 393 -17.12 5.69 3.07
CA ILE A 393 -17.47 7.08 3.44
C ILE A 393 -19.00 7.28 3.43
N PRO A 394 -19.76 6.51 4.22
CA PRO A 394 -21.22 6.56 4.20
C PRO A 394 -21.77 7.93 4.59
N GLN A 395 -21.06 8.66 5.46
CA GLN A 395 -21.45 9.98 5.95
C GLN A 395 -21.51 11.07 4.87
N LEU A 396 -20.80 10.90 3.75
CA LEU A 396 -20.83 11.86 2.63
C LEU A 396 -21.69 11.37 1.46
N MET A 397 -21.96 10.07 1.36
CA MET A 397 -22.65 9.49 0.21
C MET A 397 -24.11 9.11 0.48
N VAL A 398 -24.35 8.42 1.60
CA VAL A 398 -25.62 7.74 1.91
C VAL A 398 -26.41 8.47 2.98
N VAL A 399 -25.73 9.08 3.95
CA VAL A 399 -26.39 9.75 5.07
C VAL A 399 -26.83 11.16 4.65
N PRO A 400 -28.06 11.59 5.00
CA PRO A 400 -28.51 12.96 4.82
C PRO A 400 -27.59 13.97 5.52
N ARG A 401 -27.32 15.10 4.88
CA ARG A 401 -26.55 16.19 5.49
C ARG A 401 -27.41 16.95 6.48
N ASN A 402 -26.82 17.36 7.60
CA ASN A 402 -27.49 18.24 8.54
C ASN A 402 -27.26 19.71 8.17
N CYS A 403 -28.14 20.26 7.33
CA CYS A 403 -28.09 21.67 6.90
C CYS A 403 -28.41 22.69 8.00
N THR A 404 -28.80 22.26 9.22
CA THR A 404 -28.94 23.18 10.36
C THR A 404 -27.60 23.68 10.90
N ARG A 405 -26.49 23.04 10.52
CA ARG A 405 -25.15 23.45 10.92
C ARG A 405 -24.58 24.50 9.95
N PRO A 406 -23.97 25.58 10.47
CA PRO A 406 -23.28 26.54 9.62
C PRO A 406 -22.16 25.84 8.84
N ASN A 407 -22.00 26.21 7.57
CA ASN A 407 -20.97 25.73 6.64
C ASN A 407 -21.13 24.29 6.09
N VAL A 408 -22.21 23.56 6.39
CA VAL A 408 -22.44 22.22 5.79
C VAL A 408 -23.14 22.31 4.44
N CYS A 409 -24.07 23.26 4.30
CA CYS A 409 -24.83 23.48 3.07
C CYS A 409 -24.60 24.94 2.60
N LEU A 410 -23.35 25.22 2.19
CA LEU A 410 -22.91 26.57 1.78
C LEU A 410 -23.67 27.12 0.57
N SER A 411 -24.16 26.23 -0.30
CA SER A 411 -25.00 26.52 -1.46
C SER A 411 -26.41 27.01 -1.10
N VAL A 412 -26.84 26.80 0.15
CA VAL A 412 -28.19 27.13 0.65
C VAL A 412 -28.24 28.54 1.25
N SER A 413 -27.12 29.24 1.38
CA SER A 413 -27.12 30.61 1.93
C SER A 413 -27.95 31.59 1.11
N ASP A 414 -28.18 31.28 -0.17
CA ASP A 414 -29.07 31.98 -1.08
C ASP A 414 -30.37 31.19 -1.31
N ASP A 415 -31.02 30.71 -0.24
CA ASP A 415 -32.34 30.06 -0.28
C ASP A 415 -33.24 30.79 -1.29
N ALA A 416 -33.41 30.16 -2.46
CA ALA A 416 -34.24 30.67 -3.55
C ALA A 416 -35.46 29.74 -3.64
N PRO A 417 -36.39 29.79 -2.67
CA PRO A 417 -37.58 28.95 -2.68
C PRO A 417 -38.43 29.20 -3.94
N SER A 418 -38.27 30.37 -4.57
CA SER A 418 -38.88 30.72 -5.85
C SER A 418 -38.49 29.78 -7.01
N ILE A 419 -37.30 29.18 -6.98
CA ILE A 419 -36.86 28.18 -7.98
C ILE A 419 -36.96 26.74 -7.44
N GLY A 420 -37.47 26.56 -6.22
CA GLY A 420 -37.67 25.26 -5.60
C GLY A 420 -36.42 24.62 -5.00
N PHE A 421 -35.28 25.33 -4.93
CA PHE A 421 -34.10 24.86 -4.19
C PHE A 421 -34.30 25.15 -2.70
N THR A 422 -34.52 24.10 -1.91
CA THR A 422 -34.79 24.19 -0.47
C THR A 422 -33.75 23.45 0.35
N SER A 423 -33.67 23.78 1.64
CA SER A 423 -32.82 23.07 2.60
C SER A 423 -33.13 21.56 2.68
N GLU A 424 -34.37 21.14 2.41
CA GLU A 424 -34.74 19.72 2.32
C GLU A 424 -34.02 19.04 1.14
N ILE A 425 -33.95 19.69 -0.02
CA ILE A 425 -33.21 19.18 -1.18
C ILE A 425 -31.72 19.09 -0.87
N ALA A 426 -31.15 20.16 -0.32
CA ALA A 426 -29.73 20.21 0.01
C ALA A 426 -29.33 19.29 1.18
N SER A 427 -30.29 18.79 1.96
CA SER A 427 -30.05 17.80 3.03
C SER A 427 -30.10 16.36 2.53
N ALA A 428 -30.64 16.10 1.33
CA ALA A 428 -30.75 14.76 0.78
C ALA A 428 -29.37 14.07 0.64
N PRO A 429 -29.30 12.73 0.71
CA PRO A 429 -28.07 11.99 0.43
C PRO A 429 -27.49 12.34 -0.94
N PHE A 430 -26.16 12.34 -1.07
CA PHE A 430 -25.47 12.67 -2.33
C PHE A 430 -25.96 11.82 -3.50
N ILE A 431 -26.11 10.50 -3.30
CA ILE A 431 -26.57 9.58 -4.35
C ILE A 431 -27.98 9.96 -4.83
N THR A 432 -28.88 10.25 -3.89
CA THR A 432 -30.27 10.62 -4.19
C THR A 432 -30.33 11.94 -4.95
N GLU A 433 -29.54 12.93 -4.52
CA GLU A 433 -29.50 14.23 -5.18
C GLU A 433 -28.84 14.15 -6.57
N TYR A 434 -27.81 13.34 -6.75
CA TYR A 434 -27.19 13.14 -8.06
C TYR A 434 -28.14 12.46 -9.05
N ARG A 435 -28.90 11.44 -8.62
CA ARG A 435 -29.97 10.84 -9.44
C ARG A 435 -31.03 11.86 -9.80
N ARG A 436 -31.47 12.66 -8.82
CA ARG A 436 -32.42 13.74 -9.07
C ARG A 436 -31.89 14.75 -10.09
N MET A 437 -30.60 15.09 -10.05
CA MET A 437 -29.95 15.95 -11.03
C MET A 437 -30.00 15.35 -12.44
N ILE A 438 -29.76 14.04 -12.58
CA ILE A 438 -29.89 13.32 -13.87
C ILE A 438 -31.33 13.38 -14.38
N ASP A 439 -32.32 13.12 -13.51
CA ASP A 439 -33.74 13.16 -13.86
C ASP A 439 -34.16 14.57 -14.31
N MET A 440 -33.85 15.60 -13.52
CA MET A 440 -34.14 17.00 -13.84
C MET A 440 -33.43 17.46 -15.11
N GLY A 441 -32.18 17.04 -15.31
CA GLY A 441 -31.43 17.28 -16.54
C GLY A 441 -32.09 16.62 -17.76
N SER A 442 -32.58 15.39 -17.62
CA SER A 442 -33.31 14.68 -18.67
C SER A 442 -34.60 15.38 -19.06
N HIS A 443 -35.36 15.89 -18.07
CA HIS A 443 -36.52 16.74 -18.32
C HIS A 443 -36.15 18.07 -18.99
N LEU A 444 -35.06 18.71 -18.55
CA LEU A 444 -34.58 19.95 -19.15
C LEU A 444 -34.21 19.78 -20.63
N VAL A 445 -33.58 18.65 -20.99
CA VAL A 445 -33.26 18.32 -22.39
C VAL A 445 -34.52 18.26 -23.26
N GLN A 446 -35.65 17.79 -22.74
CA GLN A 446 -36.90 17.75 -23.52
C GLN A 446 -37.34 19.16 -23.92
N HIS A 447 -37.16 20.16 -23.04
CA HIS A 447 -37.41 21.56 -23.36
C HIS A 447 -36.42 22.14 -24.39
N PHE A 448 -35.24 21.55 -24.56
CA PHE A 448 -34.25 22.00 -25.55
C PHE A 448 -34.57 21.54 -26.98
N LEU A 449 -35.45 20.55 -27.14
CA LEU A 449 -35.75 19.96 -28.45
C LEU A 449 -36.73 20.76 -29.29
N ASP A 450 -37.41 21.76 -28.71
CA ASP A 450 -38.27 22.64 -29.51
C ASP A 450 -37.42 23.42 -30.53
N ASN A 451 -37.87 23.51 -31.77
CA ASN A 451 -37.13 24.21 -32.85
C ASN A 451 -36.83 25.67 -32.51
N ASP A 452 -37.73 26.32 -31.76
CA ASP A 452 -37.59 27.70 -31.27
C ASP A 452 -37.16 27.75 -29.79
N ALA A 453 -36.73 26.63 -29.20
CA ALA A 453 -36.34 26.57 -27.80
C ALA A 453 -35.32 27.67 -27.49
N ARG A 454 -34.27 27.79 -28.28
CA ARG A 454 -33.15 28.67 -27.93
C ARG A 454 -33.52 30.16 -27.83
N THR A 455 -34.53 30.60 -28.58
CA THR A 455 -35.01 31.99 -28.57
C THR A 455 -36.16 32.20 -27.60
N THR A 456 -36.97 31.17 -27.32
CA THR A 456 -38.18 31.27 -26.49
C THR A 456 -38.04 30.72 -25.07
N ILE A 457 -36.99 29.94 -24.78
CA ILE A 457 -36.87 29.18 -23.53
C ILE A 457 -36.74 30.08 -22.30
N ARG A 458 -36.18 31.28 -22.44
CA ARG A 458 -36.16 32.29 -21.37
C ARG A 458 -37.55 32.85 -21.04
N ALA A 459 -38.45 32.86 -22.02
CA ALA A 459 -39.82 33.32 -21.84
C ALA A 459 -40.75 32.23 -21.28
N LYS A 460 -40.31 30.97 -21.26
CA LYS A 460 -41.03 29.84 -20.65
C LYS A 460 -40.60 29.71 -19.18
N PRO A 461 -41.42 30.18 -18.21
CA PRO A 461 -41.02 30.21 -16.79
C PRO A 461 -40.70 28.81 -16.25
N ASP A 462 -41.43 27.78 -16.69
CA ASP A 462 -41.20 26.40 -16.24
C ASP A 462 -39.81 25.88 -16.63
N ALA A 463 -39.39 26.08 -17.88
CA ALA A 463 -38.08 25.64 -18.37
C ALA A 463 -36.94 26.46 -17.76
N TYR A 464 -37.15 27.77 -17.58
CA TYR A 464 -36.16 28.66 -16.97
C TYR A 464 -35.95 28.36 -15.48
N ASN A 465 -37.03 28.16 -14.72
CA ASN A 465 -36.94 27.79 -13.31
C ASN A 465 -36.32 26.40 -13.12
N LEU A 466 -36.66 25.43 -14.00
CA LEU A 466 -36.04 24.10 -13.98
C LEU A 466 -34.53 24.18 -14.24
N TRP A 467 -34.10 25.01 -15.19
CA TRP A 467 -32.68 25.23 -15.45
C TRP A 467 -31.95 25.86 -14.26
N LEU A 468 -32.52 26.90 -13.65
CA LEU A 468 -31.95 27.51 -12.44
C LEU A 468 -31.83 26.50 -11.30
N LEU A 469 -32.83 25.63 -11.13
CA LEU A 469 -32.79 24.54 -10.15
C LEU A 469 -31.67 23.54 -10.45
N VAL A 470 -31.55 23.09 -11.71
CA VAL A 470 -30.46 22.18 -12.14
C VAL A 470 -29.10 22.83 -11.91
N GLU A 471 -28.94 24.11 -12.23
CA GLU A 471 -27.71 24.86 -12.01
C GLU A 471 -27.32 24.93 -10.54
N ALA A 472 -28.27 25.25 -9.65
CA ALA A 472 -28.06 25.30 -8.20
C ALA A 472 -27.67 23.92 -7.64
N VAL A 473 -28.36 22.86 -8.07
CA VAL A 473 -28.04 21.48 -7.65
C VAL A 473 -26.67 21.03 -8.17
N CYS A 474 -26.31 21.35 -9.41
CA CYS A 474 -24.97 21.08 -9.94
C CYS A 474 -23.88 21.78 -9.12
N GLU A 475 -24.11 23.03 -8.69
CA GLU A 475 -23.16 23.76 -7.85
C GLU A 475 -22.97 23.12 -6.47
N ASP A 476 -24.06 22.70 -5.83
CA ASP A 476 -24.01 21.95 -4.58
C ASP A 476 -23.29 20.60 -4.73
N LEU A 477 -23.64 19.82 -5.77
CA LEU A 477 -22.98 18.54 -6.07
C LEU A 477 -21.47 18.72 -6.34
N VAL A 478 -21.06 19.79 -7.01
CA VAL A 478 -19.65 20.10 -7.25
C VAL A 478 -18.90 20.36 -5.94
N ALA A 479 -19.53 21.07 -4.99
CA ALA A 479 -18.98 21.29 -3.66
C ALA A 479 -18.87 19.97 -2.89
N ARG A 480 -19.93 19.15 -2.88
CA ARG A 480 -19.94 17.82 -2.24
C ARG A 480 -18.88 16.88 -2.80
N CYS A 481 -18.71 16.83 -4.13
CA CYS A 481 -17.65 16.03 -4.74
C CYS A 481 -16.26 16.50 -4.28
N SER A 482 -16.06 17.80 -4.07
CA SER A 482 -14.79 18.30 -3.52
C SER A 482 -14.56 17.89 -2.07
N GLU A 483 -15.61 17.74 -1.26
CA GLU A 483 -15.52 17.20 0.10
C GLU A 483 -15.20 15.70 0.07
N LEU A 484 -15.85 14.97 -0.84
CA LEU A 484 -15.60 13.54 -1.03
C LEU A 484 -14.16 13.28 -1.49
N GLU A 485 -13.62 14.06 -2.43
CA GLU A 485 -12.21 14.00 -2.82
C GLU A 485 -11.26 14.22 -1.62
N LYS A 486 -11.54 15.22 -0.77
CA LYS A 486 -10.74 15.48 0.43
C LYS A 486 -10.83 14.32 1.43
N ALA A 487 -12.00 13.72 1.58
CA ALA A 487 -12.19 12.57 2.46
C ALA A 487 -11.44 11.34 1.96
N ILE A 488 -11.48 11.04 0.66
CA ILE A 488 -10.70 9.97 0.02
C ILE A 488 -9.20 10.23 0.23
N GLN A 489 -8.74 11.45 -0.03
CA GLN A 489 -7.33 11.82 0.19
C GLN A 489 -6.91 11.64 1.66
N ASN A 490 -7.75 12.04 2.62
CA ASN A 490 -7.46 11.84 4.04
C ASN A 490 -7.43 10.36 4.44
N ASN A 491 -8.32 9.54 3.88
CA ASN A 491 -8.32 8.10 4.11
C ASN A 491 -7.03 7.46 3.60
N LEU A 492 -6.60 7.82 2.38
CA LEU A 492 -5.33 7.40 1.80
C LEU A 492 -4.12 7.77 2.67
N LEU A 493 -4.06 9.03 3.11
CA LEU A 493 -2.99 9.49 3.99
C LEU A 493 -2.98 8.73 5.33
N THR A 494 -4.16 8.41 5.87
CA THR A 494 -4.29 7.66 7.13
C THR A 494 -3.86 6.20 6.96
N GLN A 495 -4.23 5.55 5.85
CA GLN A 495 -3.79 4.20 5.52
C GLN A 495 -2.28 4.14 5.30
N LEU A 496 -1.71 5.12 4.60
CA LEU A 496 -0.26 5.19 4.40
C LEU A 496 0.48 5.41 5.73
N ALA A 497 -0.05 6.26 6.62
CA ALA A 497 0.52 6.50 7.94
C ALA A 497 0.48 5.23 8.82
N SER A 498 -0.63 4.48 8.79
CA SER A 498 -0.75 3.23 9.52
C SER A 498 0.17 2.15 8.96
N ALA A 499 0.26 2.01 7.62
CA ALA A 499 1.19 1.10 6.96
C ALA A 499 2.64 1.42 7.33
N LYS A 500 3.04 2.70 7.29
CA LYS A 500 4.37 3.15 7.73
C LYS A 500 4.66 2.75 9.17
N SER A 501 3.69 2.91 10.07
CA SER A 501 3.82 2.51 11.47
C SER A 501 4.01 0.99 11.61
N TRP A 502 3.22 0.18 10.90
CA TRP A 502 3.35 -1.27 10.88
C TRP A 502 4.70 -1.74 10.34
N ILE A 503 5.20 -1.13 9.27
CA ILE A 503 6.52 -1.44 8.70
C ILE A 503 7.62 -1.16 9.73
N LEU A 504 7.56 -0.01 10.42
CA LEU A 504 8.54 0.36 11.45
C LEU A 504 8.50 -0.62 12.63
N VAL A 505 7.32 -0.98 13.12
CA VAL A 505 7.15 -1.95 14.21
C VAL A 505 7.67 -3.33 13.80
N ALA A 506 7.31 -3.80 12.61
CA ALA A 506 7.78 -5.09 12.08
C ALA A 506 9.31 -5.11 11.93
N PHE A 507 9.92 -4.00 11.49
CA PHE A 507 11.36 -3.86 11.39
C PHE A 507 12.06 -3.92 12.77
N ILE A 508 11.52 -3.22 13.78
CA ILE A 508 12.06 -3.28 15.15
C ILE A 508 11.94 -4.71 15.71
N LEU A 509 10.79 -5.36 15.51
CA LEU A 509 10.59 -6.75 15.94
C LEU A 509 11.55 -7.71 15.24
N LEU A 510 11.78 -7.54 13.93
CA LEU A 510 12.75 -8.31 13.17
C LEU A 510 14.17 -8.17 13.76
N ILE A 511 14.59 -6.95 14.13
CA ILE A 511 15.89 -6.72 14.78
C ILE A 511 15.94 -7.42 16.14
N LEU A 512 14.93 -7.25 16.99
CA LEU A 512 14.89 -7.86 18.32
C LEU A 512 14.90 -9.40 18.26
N VAL A 513 14.11 -9.98 17.37
CA VAL A 513 14.07 -11.43 17.11
C VAL A 513 15.41 -11.91 16.59
N SER A 514 16.07 -11.17 15.71
CA SER A 514 17.38 -11.55 15.17
C SER A 514 18.46 -11.53 16.25
N ILE A 515 18.50 -10.48 17.09
CA ILE A 515 19.45 -10.36 18.20
C ILE A 515 19.21 -11.44 19.25
N THR A 516 17.96 -11.66 19.64
CA THR A 516 17.61 -12.69 20.64
C THR A 516 17.89 -14.10 20.11
N SER A 517 17.55 -14.39 18.86
CA SER A 517 17.88 -15.68 18.23
C SER A 517 19.39 -15.91 18.16
N PHE A 518 20.17 -14.88 17.79
CA PHE A 518 21.63 -14.96 17.77
C PHE A 518 22.21 -15.15 19.18
N GLY A 519 21.70 -14.40 20.17
CA GLY A 519 22.11 -14.53 21.57
C GLY A 519 21.79 -15.91 22.17
N LEU A 520 20.61 -16.46 21.89
CA LEU A 520 20.22 -17.81 22.28
C LEU A 520 21.07 -18.87 21.58
N PHE A 521 21.41 -18.67 20.30
CA PHE A 521 22.29 -19.56 19.57
C PHE A 521 23.70 -19.57 20.16
N LEU A 522 24.26 -18.41 20.52
CA LEU A 522 25.53 -18.35 21.22
C LEU A 522 25.40 -19.03 22.59
N TYR A 523 24.47 -18.58 23.44
CA TYR A 523 24.37 -19.09 24.80
C TYR A 523 24.08 -20.59 24.89
N TYR A 524 23.05 -21.10 24.20
CA TYR A 524 22.69 -22.52 24.28
C TYR A 524 23.48 -23.40 23.31
N GLY A 525 23.76 -22.89 22.10
CA GLY A 525 24.47 -23.64 21.08
C GLY A 525 25.93 -23.84 21.44
N THR A 526 26.67 -22.77 21.76
CA THR A 526 28.09 -22.89 22.08
C THR A 526 28.32 -23.50 23.45
N SER A 527 27.52 -23.19 24.49
CA SER A 527 27.72 -23.80 25.81
C SER A 527 27.50 -25.30 25.81
N LYS A 528 26.52 -25.80 25.05
CA LYS A 528 26.27 -27.24 24.94
C LYS A 528 27.37 -27.94 24.15
N LEU A 529 27.80 -27.35 23.03
CA LEU A 529 28.95 -27.84 22.27
C LEU A 529 30.23 -27.81 23.12
N GLN A 530 30.41 -26.78 23.95
CA GLN A 530 31.54 -26.64 24.85
C GLN A 530 31.51 -27.72 25.94
N ARG A 531 30.38 -27.95 26.62
CA ARG A 531 30.22 -29.03 27.60
C ARG A 531 30.46 -30.41 27.01
N GLU A 532 29.95 -30.67 25.80
CA GLU A 532 30.20 -31.93 25.09
C GLU A 532 31.68 -32.07 24.69
N SER A 533 32.33 -30.98 24.28
CA SER A 533 33.77 -30.98 23.99
C SER A 533 34.64 -31.17 25.24
N GLU A 534 34.28 -30.55 26.36
CA GLU A 534 34.95 -30.70 27.65
C GLU A 534 34.84 -32.14 28.15
N ALA A 535 33.66 -32.75 28.05
CA ALA A 535 33.47 -34.17 28.37
C ALA A 535 34.32 -35.10 27.50
N LEU A 536 34.44 -34.82 26.19
CA LEU A 536 35.31 -35.57 25.29
C LEU A 536 36.79 -35.42 25.63
N VAL A 537 37.24 -34.21 26.00
CA VAL A 537 38.62 -33.96 26.44
C VAL A 537 38.91 -34.65 27.77
N LEU A 538 37.96 -34.63 28.72
CA LEU A 538 38.08 -35.27 30.02
C LEU A 538 38.17 -36.80 29.90
N LEU A 539 37.33 -37.39 29.04
CA LEU A 539 37.38 -38.82 28.72
C LEU A 539 38.73 -39.23 28.10
N LEU A 540 39.36 -38.33 27.33
CA LEU A 540 40.69 -38.55 26.78
C LEU A 540 41.80 -38.52 27.86
N HIS A 541 41.66 -37.70 28.90
CA HIS A 541 42.61 -37.59 30.00
C HIS A 541 42.49 -38.74 31.01
N MET A 542 41.37 -39.47 31.03
CA MET A 542 41.22 -40.67 31.85
C MET A 542 42.01 -41.88 31.31
N ILE A 543 42.68 -41.77 30.15
CA ILE A 543 43.53 -42.83 29.61
C ILE A 543 44.90 -42.82 30.32
N PRO A 544 45.27 -43.89 31.06
CA PRO A 544 46.52 -43.91 31.82
C PRO A 544 47.74 -43.75 30.91
N ALA A 545 48.67 -42.87 31.28
CA ALA A 545 49.86 -42.56 30.49
C ALA A 545 50.76 -43.78 30.20
N GLY A 546 50.67 -44.83 31.03
CA GLY A 546 51.37 -46.10 30.83
C GLY A 546 50.90 -46.88 29.60
N MET A 547 49.66 -46.68 29.14
CA MET A 547 49.06 -47.42 28.04
C MET A 547 49.28 -46.79 26.65
N LEU A 548 49.80 -45.56 26.60
CA LEU A 548 50.07 -44.83 25.34
C LEU A 548 51.42 -45.20 24.71
N LYS A 549 52.22 -46.07 25.36
CA LYS A 549 53.55 -46.48 24.89
C LYS A 549 53.53 -47.58 23.84
N ASP A 550 52.39 -48.22 23.60
CA ASP A 550 52.27 -49.23 22.55
C ASP A 550 52.30 -48.59 21.15
N LYS A 551 53.10 -49.17 20.25
CA LYS A 551 53.36 -48.66 18.89
C LYS A 551 52.11 -48.44 18.04
N ASP A 552 51.04 -49.17 18.35
CA ASP A 552 49.77 -49.12 17.63
C ASP A 552 48.91 -47.89 17.99
N MET A 553 49.34 -47.06 18.96
CA MET A 553 48.60 -45.87 19.46
C MET A 553 49.37 -44.55 19.34
N ALA A 554 50.39 -44.46 18.48
CA ALA A 554 51.19 -43.25 18.33
C ALA A 554 50.39 -42.00 17.89
N GLU A 555 49.29 -42.18 17.15
CA GLU A 555 48.41 -41.07 16.76
C GLU A 555 47.55 -40.54 17.93
N LEU A 556 47.10 -41.43 18.82
CA LEU A 556 46.34 -41.06 20.02
C LEU A 556 47.25 -40.35 21.04
N ALA A 557 48.49 -40.83 21.20
CA ALA A 557 49.50 -40.22 22.05
C ALA A 557 49.85 -38.78 21.62
N ARG A 558 50.06 -38.54 20.30
CA ARG A 558 50.29 -37.18 19.76
C ARG A 558 49.08 -36.26 19.93
N PHE A 559 47.88 -36.81 19.86
CA PHE A 559 46.65 -36.05 20.08
C PHE A 559 46.48 -35.66 21.56
N MET A 560 46.81 -36.56 22.49
CA MET A 560 46.87 -36.27 23.93
C MET A 560 47.96 -35.27 24.31
N GLU A 561 49.16 -35.34 23.71
CA GLU A 561 50.24 -34.36 23.91
C GLU A 561 49.85 -32.95 23.47
N SER A 562 48.95 -32.83 22.49
CA SER A 562 48.37 -31.54 22.10
C SER A 562 47.29 -31.03 23.08
N ALA A 563 47.05 -31.72 24.20
CA ALA A 563 46.04 -31.44 25.22
C ALA A 563 44.60 -31.30 24.65
N GLY A 564 44.34 -31.86 23.47
CA GLY A 564 43.08 -31.60 22.76
C GLY A 564 42.91 -30.13 22.34
N LEU A 565 43.96 -29.30 22.31
CA LEU A 565 43.90 -27.89 21.89
C LEU A 565 43.32 -27.75 20.46
N THR A 566 43.48 -28.78 19.62
CA THR A 566 42.86 -28.89 18.29
C THR A 566 41.34 -29.09 18.29
N LEU A 567 40.72 -29.42 19.43
CA LEU A 567 39.26 -29.47 19.61
C LEU A 567 38.69 -28.09 19.99
N LEU A 568 39.46 -27.28 20.73
CA LEU A 568 39.07 -25.97 21.27
C LEU A 568 39.29 -24.80 20.28
N ILE A 569 40.30 -24.87 19.41
CA ILE A 569 40.58 -23.92 18.31
C ILE A 569 39.87 -24.39 17.06
#